data_AF-F4Y4E4-F1
#
_entry.id   AF-F4Y4E4-F1
#
_cell.length_a   1.000
_cell.length_b   1.000
_cell.length_c   1.000
_cell.angle_alpha   90.00
_cell.angle_beta   90.00
_cell.angle_gamma   90.00
#
_symmetry.space_group_name_H-M   'P 1'
#
loop_
_entity.id
_entity.type
_entity.pdbx_description
1 polymer ?
#
loop_
_entity_poly.entity_id
_entity_poly.type
_entity_poly.pdbx_seq_one_letter_code
_entity_poly.pdbx_strand_id
1 'polypeptide(L)'
;TGRAVARIPRVRGGGTHRSGQGAFGNMCRGGRMFAPTKTWRKWHRRININQRRYAICSALAASAIPSLVMSKGHMIEEIPEVPLVVSDKVEEYKRTKEAVQLLKKLKAWRDILKVYNSKRFRAGKGKMRNRRRIQRRGPLIIYNQDNGLTRAFRNIPGITLLNVARLNLVKV
;
A
#
# COMPACT_ATOMS: atom_id res chain seq x y z
N THR A 1 50.01 19.69 1.63
CA THR A 1 49.92 20.75 2.67
C THR A 1 50.79 21.92 2.22
N GLY A 2 50.88 23.02 2.98
CA GLY A 2 51.74 24.17 2.59
C GLY A 2 51.14 25.16 1.59
N ARG A 3 49.82 25.13 1.34
CA ARG A 3 49.11 26.04 0.43
C ARG A 3 48.02 26.89 1.13
N ALA A 4 48.07 26.97 2.46
CA ALA A 4 47.04 27.59 3.30
C ALA A 4 45.59 27.11 3.02
N VAL A 5 45.44 25.85 2.56
CA VAL A 5 44.14 25.24 2.25
C VAL A 5 44.04 23.81 2.79
N ALA A 6 42.81 23.37 3.08
CA ALA A 6 42.51 22.00 3.47
C ALA A 6 42.96 20.97 2.42
N ARG A 7 43.24 19.74 2.88
CA ARG A 7 43.79 18.61 2.08
C ARG A 7 42.80 17.96 1.10
N ILE A 8 41.60 18.52 0.93
CA ILE A 8 40.59 17.95 0.04
C ILE A 8 41.05 18.07 -1.42
N PRO A 9 40.79 17.07 -2.29
CA PRO A 9 41.05 17.19 -3.72
C PRO A 9 40.34 18.42 -4.30
N ARG A 10 40.99 19.10 -5.25
CA ARG A 10 40.46 20.30 -5.91
C ARG A 10 40.47 20.14 -7.43
N VAL A 11 39.50 20.76 -8.10
CA VAL A 11 39.40 20.76 -9.57
C VAL A 11 40.58 21.53 -10.17
N ARG A 12 41.28 20.93 -11.14
CA ARG A 12 42.41 21.54 -11.86
C ARG A 12 41.91 22.48 -12.99
N GLY A 13 42.79 23.33 -13.50
CA GLY A 13 42.50 24.27 -14.59
C GLY A 13 42.33 25.72 -14.12
N GLY A 14 41.87 26.60 -15.02
CA GLY A 14 41.67 28.04 -14.80
C GLY A 14 40.49 28.58 -15.63
N GLY A 15 40.14 29.86 -15.49
CA GLY A 15 39.12 30.51 -16.32
C GLY A 15 37.66 30.18 -16.01
N THR A 16 37.38 29.27 -15.07
CA THR A 16 36.01 28.99 -14.58
C THR A 16 35.95 29.14 -13.07
N HIS A 17 34.80 29.54 -12.54
CA HIS A 17 34.56 29.58 -11.09
C HIS A 17 34.66 28.21 -10.41
N ARG A 18 34.65 27.11 -11.17
CA ARG A 18 34.77 25.74 -10.66
C ARG A 18 36.22 25.35 -10.35
N SER A 19 37.18 25.92 -11.08
CA SER A 19 38.62 25.67 -10.87
C SER A 19 39.04 26.03 -9.45
N GLY A 20 39.82 25.16 -8.79
CA GLY A 20 40.26 25.34 -7.40
C GLY A 20 39.23 24.98 -6.32
N GLN A 21 37.96 24.69 -6.65
CA GLN A 21 36.96 24.24 -5.67
C GLN A 21 37.19 22.79 -5.23
N GLY A 22 36.71 22.44 -4.01
CA GLY A 22 36.76 21.08 -3.49
C GLY A 22 35.91 20.08 -4.30
N ALA A 23 36.45 18.88 -4.50
CA ALA A 23 35.85 17.81 -5.29
C ALA A 23 36.07 16.43 -4.63
N PHE A 24 35.37 15.41 -5.14
CA PHE A 24 35.41 13.99 -4.72
C PHE A 24 34.97 13.67 -3.29
N GLY A 25 35.17 14.55 -2.31
CA GLY A 25 34.69 14.37 -0.94
C GLY A 25 33.17 14.41 -0.85
N ASN A 26 32.59 13.58 0.01
CA ASN A 26 31.15 13.57 0.29
C ASN A 26 30.65 14.85 0.98
N MET A 27 31.54 15.58 1.65
CA MET A 27 31.26 16.89 2.22
C MET A 27 31.38 18.04 1.21
N CYS A 28 31.86 17.77 -0.02
CA CYS A 28 31.97 18.80 -1.06
C CYS A 28 30.70 18.90 -1.89
N ARG A 29 30.31 20.14 -2.25
CA ARG A 29 29.23 20.39 -3.23
C ARG A 29 29.60 19.77 -4.59
N GLY A 30 28.71 18.91 -5.11
CA GLY A 30 28.94 18.16 -6.34
C GLY A 30 29.93 17.00 -6.20
N GLY A 31 30.36 16.65 -4.97
CA GLY A 31 31.11 15.44 -4.69
C GLY A 31 30.24 14.19 -4.64
N ARG A 32 30.86 13.01 -4.55
CA ARG A 32 30.12 11.73 -4.46
C ARG A 32 29.64 11.48 -3.03
N MET A 33 28.45 10.90 -2.88
CA MET A 33 27.93 10.48 -1.59
C MET A 33 28.80 9.37 -0.97
N PHE A 34 28.95 9.38 0.36
CA PHE A 34 29.55 8.25 1.08
C PHE A 34 28.60 7.04 1.03
N ALA A 35 29.15 5.84 0.78
CA ALA A 35 28.38 4.61 0.58
C ALA A 35 27.19 4.80 -0.40
N PRO A 36 27.45 5.13 -1.68
CA PRO A 36 26.39 5.43 -2.64
C PRO A 36 25.44 4.24 -2.80
N THR A 37 24.16 4.51 -2.99
CA THR A 37 23.14 3.47 -3.15
C THR A 37 23.46 2.58 -4.34
N LYS A 38 23.63 1.28 -4.08
CA LYS A 38 23.93 0.26 -5.08
C LYS A 38 22.69 -0.54 -5.45
N THR A 39 22.68 -1.06 -6.67
CA THR A 39 21.60 -1.90 -7.19
C THR A 39 21.51 -3.24 -6.46
N TRP A 40 22.65 -3.81 -6.06
CA TRP A 40 22.76 -5.12 -5.36
C TRP A 40 22.42 -5.09 -3.86
N ARG A 41 21.71 -4.05 -3.38
CA ARG A 41 21.14 -4.06 -2.03
C ARG A 41 20.21 -5.29 -1.88
N LYS A 42 20.25 -6.00 -0.75
CA LYS A 42 19.32 -7.11 -0.48
C LYS A 42 17.89 -6.59 -0.27
N TRP A 43 17.09 -6.60 -1.34
CA TRP A 43 15.70 -6.10 -1.35
C TRP A 43 14.70 -7.12 -0.78
N HIS A 44 14.86 -8.38 -1.16
CA HIS A 44 13.94 -9.45 -0.77
C HIS A 44 14.38 -10.13 0.53
N ARG A 45 13.39 -10.49 1.35
CA ARG A 45 13.57 -11.31 2.55
C ARG A 45 12.82 -12.62 2.34
N ARG A 46 13.54 -13.74 2.35
CA ARG A 46 12.94 -15.07 2.31
C ARG A 46 12.36 -15.35 3.70
N ILE A 47 11.09 -15.74 3.73
CA ILE A 47 10.36 -16.14 4.94
C ILE A 47 9.97 -17.61 4.74
N ASN A 48 9.99 -18.38 5.82
CA ASN A 48 9.59 -19.80 5.77
C ASN A 48 8.13 -19.93 5.35
N ILE A 49 7.86 -20.93 4.49
CA ILE A 49 6.52 -21.13 3.92
C ILE A 49 5.50 -21.38 5.03
N ASN A 50 5.83 -22.23 6.01
CA ASN A 50 4.94 -22.54 7.13
C ASN A 50 4.64 -21.30 8.00
N GLN A 51 5.62 -20.44 8.25
CA GLN A 51 5.39 -19.18 8.98
C GLN A 51 4.45 -18.25 8.19
N ARG A 52 4.62 -18.15 6.87
CA ARG A 52 3.73 -17.35 6.03
C ARG A 52 2.30 -17.91 6.00
N ARG A 53 2.15 -19.23 5.95
CA ARG A 53 0.84 -19.91 6.01
C ARG A 53 0.17 -19.68 7.36
N TYR A 54 0.92 -19.84 8.45
CA TYR A 54 0.44 -19.59 9.81
C TYR A 54 -0.08 -18.15 9.96
N ALA A 55 0.67 -17.15 9.47
CA ALA A 55 0.23 -15.75 9.51
C ALA A 55 -1.09 -15.51 8.74
N ILE A 56 -1.31 -16.19 7.61
CA ILE A 56 -2.57 -16.10 6.86
C ILE A 56 -3.71 -16.73 7.67
N CYS A 57 -3.50 -17.91 8.27
CA CYS A 57 -4.50 -18.54 9.12
C CYS A 57 -4.89 -17.66 10.31
N SER A 58 -3.92 -17.04 10.99
CA SER A 58 -4.19 -16.09 12.07
C SER A 58 -4.95 -14.85 11.60
N ALA A 59 -4.61 -14.31 10.42
CA ALA A 59 -5.31 -13.17 9.85
C ALA A 59 -6.77 -13.49 9.47
N LEU A 60 -7.03 -14.68 8.92
CA LEU A 60 -8.38 -15.17 8.65
C LEU A 60 -9.17 -15.33 9.95
N ALA A 61 -8.58 -15.94 10.98
CA ALA A 61 -9.23 -16.07 12.28
C ALA A 61 -9.58 -14.70 12.88
N ALA A 62 -8.68 -13.71 12.76
CA ALA A 62 -8.94 -12.35 13.22
C ALA A 62 -10.10 -11.67 12.48
N SER A 63 -10.36 -12.03 11.23
CA SER A 63 -11.47 -11.48 10.45
C SER A 63 -12.86 -11.93 10.94
N ALA A 64 -12.92 -13.02 11.69
CA ALA A 64 -14.14 -13.53 12.31
C ALA A 64 -14.45 -12.89 13.68
N ILE A 65 -13.53 -12.09 14.24
CA ILE A 65 -13.67 -11.52 15.59
C ILE A 65 -14.10 -10.05 15.48
N PRO A 66 -15.35 -9.69 15.85
CA PRO A 66 -15.85 -8.32 15.70
C PRO A 66 -15.00 -7.26 16.42
N SER A 67 -14.49 -7.57 17.61
CA SER A 67 -13.67 -6.63 18.40
C SER A 67 -12.36 -6.25 17.70
N LEU A 68 -11.73 -7.19 16.97
CA LEU A 68 -10.53 -6.93 16.20
C LEU A 68 -10.82 -6.11 14.93
N VAL A 69 -11.97 -6.37 14.29
CA VAL A 69 -12.40 -5.62 13.10
C VAL A 69 -12.77 -4.17 13.45
N MET A 70 -13.48 -3.96 14.56
CA MET A 70 -13.79 -2.63 15.10
C MET A 70 -12.54 -1.88 15.54
N SER A 71 -11.60 -2.52 16.24
CA SER A 71 -10.37 -1.87 16.71
C SER A 71 -9.45 -1.41 15.57
N LYS A 72 -9.45 -2.13 14.44
CA LYS A 72 -8.80 -1.71 13.18
C LYS A 72 -9.46 -0.45 12.57
N GLY A 73 -10.69 -0.15 13.00
CA GLY A 73 -11.45 1.04 12.65
C GLY A 73 -12.51 0.82 11.58
N HIS A 74 -12.94 -0.42 11.31
CA HIS A 74 -14.08 -0.70 10.41
C HIS A 74 -15.42 -0.41 11.10
N MET A 75 -16.36 0.18 10.35
CA MET A 75 -17.71 0.48 10.84
C MET A 75 -18.64 -0.70 10.55
N ILE A 76 -18.75 -1.63 11.50
CA ILE A 76 -19.51 -2.88 11.35
C ILE A 76 -20.74 -2.98 12.25
N GLU A 77 -21.10 -1.91 12.96
CA GLU A 77 -22.19 -1.86 13.96
C GLU A 77 -23.55 -2.32 13.41
N GLU A 78 -23.82 -2.08 12.13
CA GLU A 78 -25.10 -2.37 11.50
C GLU A 78 -25.13 -3.70 10.74
N ILE A 79 -23.98 -4.36 10.57
CA ILE A 79 -23.87 -5.60 9.80
C ILE A 79 -24.45 -6.76 10.63
N PRO A 80 -25.20 -7.70 10.04
CA PRO A 80 -25.85 -8.78 10.79
C PRO A 80 -24.87 -9.69 11.53
N GLU A 81 -23.73 -10.01 10.91
CA GLU A 81 -22.72 -10.90 11.48
C GLU A 81 -21.32 -10.63 10.88
N VAL A 82 -20.29 -11.10 11.59
CA VAL A 82 -18.91 -11.14 11.12
C VAL A 82 -18.36 -12.53 11.49
N PRO A 83 -17.87 -13.34 10.54
CA PRO A 83 -17.71 -13.06 9.11
C PRO A 83 -19.05 -13.06 8.36
N LEU A 84 -19.24 -12.10 7.44
CA LEU A 84 -20.46 -11.99 6.65
C LEU A 84 -20.39 -12.90 5.42
N VAL A 85 -21.19 -13.97 5.41
CA VAL A 85 -21.29 -14.90 4.28
C VAL A 85 -22.49 -14.52 3.41
N VAL A 86 -22.30 -14.53 2.09
CA VAL A 86 -23.34 -14.18 1.10
C VAL A 86 -23.51 -15.31 0.10
N SER A 87 -24.69 -15.37 -0.55
CA SER A 87 -24.99 -16.38 -1.57
C SER A 87 -24.07 -16.24 -2.80
N ASP A 88 -23.70 -17.39 -3.39
CA ASP A 88 -22.84 -17.49 -4.58
C ASP A 88 -23.35 -16.71 -5.79
N LYS A 89 -24.64 -16.35 -5.84
CA LYS A 89 -25.24 -15.51 -6.90
C LYS A 89 -24.53 -14.15 -7.05
N VAL A 90 -23.83 -13.68 -6.01
CA VAL A 90 -23.05 -12.43 -6.06
C VAL A 90 -21.86 -12.53 -7.03
N GLU A 91 -21.33 -13.73 -7.29
CA GLU A 91 -20.22 -13.94 -8.23
C GLU A 91 -20.60 -13.57 -9.68
N GLU A 92 -21.89 -13.62 -10.01
CA GLU A 92 -22.43 -13.34 -11.35
C GLU A 92 -22.71 -11.85 -11.61
N TYR A 93 -22.51 -10.98 -10.62
CA TYR A 93 -22.78 -9.55 -10.77
C TYR A 93 -21.87 -8.93 -11.83
N LYS A 94 -22.48 -8.25 -12.81
CA LYS A 94 -21.75 -7.63 -13.93
C LYS A 94 -21.68 -6.12 -13.78
N ARG A 95 -22.66 -5.49 -13.12
CA ARG A 95 -22.76 -4.04 -13.02
C ARG A 95 -22.47 -3.55 -11.60
N THR A 96 -21.73 -2.45 -11.50
CA THR A 96 -21.41 -1.83 -10.19
C THR A 96 -22.66 -1.35 -9.45
N LYS A 97 -23.73 -1.00 -10.17
CA LYS A 97 -25.01 -0.62 -9.55
C LYS A 97 -25.59 -1.74 -8.69
N GLU A 98 -25.55 -2.98 -9.16
CA GLU A 98 -26.01 -4.17 -8.43
C GLU A 98 -25.14 -4.41 -7.18
N ALA A 99 -23.82 -4.33 -7.33
CA ALA A 99 -22.88 -4.44 -6.22
C ALA A 99 -23.11 -3.39 -5.13
N VAL A 100 -23.39 -2.13 -5.50
CA VAL A 100 -23.70 -1.06 -4.54
C VAL A 100 -25.03 -1.32 -3.83
N GLN A 101 -26.05 -1.81 -4.55
CA GLN A 101 -27.34 -2.17 -3.94
C GLN A 101 -27.19 -3.29 -2.91
N LEU A 102 -26.40 -4.32 -3.20
CA LEU A 102 -26.10 -5.39 -2.26
C LEU A 102 -25.43 -4.85 -0.99
N LEU A 103 -24.37 -4.05 -1.13
CA LEU A 103 -23.63 -3.52 0.02
C LEU A 103 -24.46 -2.58 0.90
N LYS A 104 -25.44 -1.88 0.32
CA LYS A 104 -26.44 -1.12 1.07
C LYS A 104 -27.43 -2.01 1.81
N LYS A 105 -27.93 -3.07 1.16
CA LYS A 105 -28.82 -4.05 1.80
C LYS A 105 -28.15 -4.77 2.97
N LEU A 106 -26.88 -5.11 2.83
CA LEU A 106 -26.05 -5.73 3.88
C LEU A 106 -25.55 -4.74 4.94
N LYS A 107 -25.94 -3.46 4.84
CA LYS A 107 -25.54 -2.37 5.76
C LYS A 107 -24.02 -2.13 5.87
N ALA A 108 -23.23 -2.66 4.94
CA ALA A 108 -21.78 -2.45 4.85
C ALA A 108 -21.40 -1.08 4.21
N TRP A 109 -22.38 -0.32 3.71
CA TRP A 109 -22.14 0.93 2.99
C TRP A 109 -21.52 2.04 3.86
N ARG A 110 -21.79 2.06 5.17
CA ARG A 110 -21.20 3.05 6.09
C ARG A 110 -19.67 2.96 6.12
N ASP A 111 -19.11 1.74 6.09
CA ASP A 111 -17.66 1.54 6.04
C ASP A 111 -17.04 2.09 4.76
N ILE A 112 -17.75 1.96 3.63
CA ILE A 112 -17.33 2.47 2.32
C ILE A 112 -17.42 4.00 2.26
N LEU A 113 -18.48 4.59 2.82
CA LEU A 113 -18.64 6.04 2.89
C LEU A 113 -17.48 6.68 3.67
N LYS A 114 -17.06 6.05 4.77
CA LYS A 114 -15.86 6.44 5.52
C LYS A 114 -14.60 6.39 4.65
N VAL A 115 -14.46 5.41 3.76
CA VAL A 115 -13.34 5.38 2.81
C VAL A 115 -13.42 6.52 1.81
N TYR A 116 -14.61 6.78 1.25
CA TYR A 116 -14.84 7.86 0.29
C TYR A 116 -14.38 9.21 0.85
N ASN A 117 -14.84 9.53 2.08
CA ASN A 117 -14.52 10.78 2.78
C ASN A 117 -13.05 10.88 3.19
N SER A 118 -12.35 9.76 3.34
CA SER A 118 -10.93 9.75 3.74
C SER A 118 -9.95 10.10 2.62
N LYS A 119 -10.42 10.20 1.38
CA LYS A 119 -9.55 10.41 0.21
C LYS A 119 -8.96 11.81 0.23
N ARG A 120 -7.64 11.89 0.45
CA ARG A 120 -6.90 13.15 0.51
C ARG A 120 -5.58 13.10 -0.24
N PHE A 121 -5.00 14.27 -0.52
CA PHE A 121 -3.64 14.35 -1.06
C PHE A 121 -2.61 13.88 -0.02
N ARG A 122 -1.62 13.12 -0.48
CA ARG A 122 -0.51 12.64 0.36
C ARG A 122 0.35 13.82 0.79
N ALA A 123 0.73 13.88 2.06
CA ALA A 123 1.70 14.86 2.53
C ALA A 123 3.12 14.56 1.98
N GLY A 124 3.90 15.60 1.72
CA GLY A 124 5.31 15.49 1.29
C GLY A 124 5.55 15.14 -0.19
N LYS A 125 6.82 14.82 -0.50
CA LYS A 125 7.32 14.58 -1.87
C LYS A 125 6.79 13.32 -2.54
N GLY A 126 6.08 12.45 -1.81
CA GLY A 126 5.46 11.25 -2.37
C GLY A 126 4.45 11.56 -3.47
N LYS A 127 3.87 12.77 -3.47
CA LYS A 127 2.97 13.26 -4.53
C LYS A 127 3.60 13.25 -5.91
N MET A 128 4.88 13.61 -6.00
CA MET A 128 5.64 13.64 -7.26
C MET A 128 6.02 12.24 -7.76
N ARG A 129 5.92 11.21 -6.92
CA ARG A 129 6.32 9.83 -7.23
C ARG A 129 5.11 8.92 -7.48
N ASN A 130 4.11 9.42 -8.19
CA ASN A 130 2.86 8.70 -8.53
C ASN A 130 2.05 8.15 -7.35
N ARG A 131 2.26 8.67 -6.12
CA ARG A 131 1.54 8.27 -4.90
C ARG A 131 0.75 9.44 -4.31
N ARG A 132 0.07 10.18 -5.19
CA ARG A 132 -0.54 11.49 -4.89
C ARG A 132 -1.72 11.45 -3.92
N ARG A 133 -2.50 10.37 -3.88
CA ARG A 133 -3.67 10.24 -2.99
C ARG A 133 -3.50 9.09 -2.01
N ILE A 134 -4.11 9.24 -0.84
CA ILE A 134 -4.29 8.19 0.17
C ILE A 134 -5.76 8.08 0.53
N GLN A 135 -6.19 6.87 0.84
CA GLN A 135 -7.54 6.57 1.32
C GLN A 135 -7.46 5.39 2.30
N ARG A 136 -8.46 5.27 3.17
CA ARG A 136 -8.62 4.11 4.05
C ARG A 136 -8.92 2.85 3.23
N ARG A 137 -8.75 1.69 3.85
CA ARG A 137 -9.21 0.42 3.29
C ARG A 137 -10.62 0.15 3.79
N GLY A 138 -11.45 -0.41 2.91
CA GLY A 138 -12.82 -0.80 3.22
C GLY A 138 -12.94 -2.32 3.25
N PRO A 139 -14.13 -2.85 2.93
CA PRO A 139 -14.41 -4.28 2.95
C PRO A 139 -13.50 -5.08 2.02
N LEU A 140 -13.15 -6.29 2.46
CA LEU A 140 -12.49 -7.31 1.66
C LEU A 140 -13.54 -8.34 1.24
N ILE A 141 -13.71 -8.56 -0.07
CA ILE A 141 -14.59 -9.58 -0.61
C ILE A 141 -13.72 -10.74 -1.09
N ILE A 142 -14.00 -11.93 -0.57
CA ILE A 142 -13.35 -13.17 -0.96
C ILE A 142 -14.33 -13.95 -1.83
N TYR A 143 -13.87 -14.45 -2.97
CA TYR A 143 -14.67 -15.20 -3.93
C TYR A 143 -13.92 -16.44 -4.41
N ASN A 144 -14.64 -17.42 -4.96
CA ASN A 144 -14.06 -18.63 -5.52
C ASN A 144 -13.87 -18.47 -7.04
N GLN A 145 -14.92 -18.09 -7.76
CA GLN A 145 -14.91 -17.91 -9.22
C GLN A 145 -15.21 -16.47 -9.62
N ASP A 146 -14.59 -16.00 -10.71
CA ASP A 146 -14.82 -14.65 -11.24
C ASP A 146 -15.73 -14.68 -12.46
N ASN A 147 -17.04 -14.65 -12.24
CA ASN A 147 -18.05 -14.62 -13.30
C ASN A 147 -18.50 -13.19 -13.68
N GLY A 148 -17.72 -12.17 -13.28
CA GLY A 148 -18.05 -10.77 -13.48
C GLY A 148 -17.85 -9.91 -12.24
N LEU A 149 -17.80 -10.54 -11.06
CA LEU A 149 -17.64 -9.90 -9.74
C LEU A 149 -16.48 -8.90 -9.73
N THR A 150 -15.31 -9.24 -10.30
CA THR A 150 -14.18 -8.30 -10.30
C THR A 150 -14.52 -7.00 -11.02
N ARG A 151 -15.25 -7.07 -12.12
CA ARG A 151 -15.64 -5.89 -12.89
C ARG A 151 -16.70 -5.08 -12.15
N ALA A 152 -17.66 -5.73 -11.50
CA ALA A 152 -18.70 -5.06 -10.74
C ALA A 152 -18.15 -4.28 -9.54
N PHE A 153 -17.23 -4.88 -8.76
CA PHE A 153 -16.80 -4.30 -7.49
C PHE A 153 -15.53 -3.43 -7.56
N ARG A 154 -14.64 -3.59 -8.55
CA ARG A 154 -13.33 -2.90 -8.60
C ARG A 154 -13.38 -1.37 -8.56
N ASN A 155 -14.48 -0.78 -9.04
CA ASN A 155 -14.61 0.68 -9.12
C ASN A 155 -15.10 1.30 -7.79
N ILE A 156 -15.58 0.46 -6.87
CA ILE A 156 -16.06 0.94 -5.56
C ILE A 156 -14.84 1.24 -4.69
N PRO A 157 -14.73 2.46 -4.13
CA PRO A 157 -13.55 2.88 -3.40
C PRO A 157 -13.39 2.10 -2.10
N GLY A 158 -12.17 1.61 -1.86
CA GLY A 158 -11.82 0.91 -0.62
C GLY A 158 -12.07 -0.59 -0.64
N ILE A 159 -12.87 -1.10 -1.59
CA ILE A 159 -13.09 -2.53 -1.72
C ILE A 159 -11.83 -3.20 -2.25
N THR A 160 -11.43 -4.28 -1.60
CA THR A 160 -10.43 -5.21 -2.12
C THR A 160 -11.11 -6.53 -2.45
N LEU A 161 -10.67 -7.15 -3.54
CA LEU A 161 -11.15 -8.45 -3.99
C LEU A 161 -10.00 -9.46 -3.89
N LEU A 162 -10.29 -10.67 -3.42
CA LEU A 162 -9.33 -11.77 -3.39
C LEU A 162 -10.01 -13.08 -3.79
N ASN A 163 -9.28 -13.87 -4.57
CA ASN A 163 -9.67 -15.25 -4.82
C ASN A 163 -9.22 -16.13 -3.64
N VAL A 164 -10.06 -17.07 -3.21
CA VAL A 164 -9.78 -17.99 -2.09
C VAL A 164 -8.50 -18.82 -2.31
N ALA A 165 -8.18 -19.18 -3.55
CA ALA A 165 -6.95 -19.92 -3.87
C ALA A 165 -5.68 -19.07 -3.74
N ARG A 166 -5.80 -17.74 -3.66
CA ARG A 166 -4.68 -16.78 -3.69
C ARG A 166 -4.80 -15.71 -2.60
N LEU A 167 -4.97 -16.14 -1.36
CA LEU A 167 -5.02 -15.23 -0.21
C LEU A 167 -3.67 -14.54 0.03
N ASN A 168 -3.75 -13.26 0.42
CA ASN A 168 -2.58 -12.41 0.62
C ASN A 168 -2.63 -11.71 1.98
N LEU A 169 -1.61 -11.92 2.80
CA LEU A 169 -1.43 -11.28 4.11
C LEU A 169 -1.40 -9.74 4.04
N VAL A 170 -1.00 -9.15 2.91
CA VAL A 170 -1.00 -7.69 2.77
C VAL A 170 -2.42 -7.13 2.68
N LYS A 171 -3.43 -7.98 2.41
CA LYS A 171 -4.81 -7.58 2.10
C LYS A 171 -5.81 -8.01 3.18
N VAL A 172 -5.64 -9.21 3.76
CA VAL A 172 -6.39 -9.72 4.93
C VAL A 172 -5.92 -8.94 6.17
#